data_AF-A0A1V4W3L9-F1
#
_entry.id   AF-A0A1V4W3L9-F1
#
_cell.length_a   1.000
_cell.length_b   1.000
_cell.length_c   1.000
_cell.angle_alpha   90.00
_cell.angle_beta   90.00
_cell.angle_gamma   90.00
#
_symmetry.space_group_name_H-M   'P 1'
#
loop_
_entity.id
_entity.type
_entity.pdbx_description
1 polymer ?
#
loop_
_entity_poly.entity_id
_entity_poly.type
_entity_poly.pdbx_seq_one_letter_code
_entity_poly.pdbx_strand_id
1 'polypeptide(L)'
;MGTPIPCREREQKSVGSGPVVSYKLQPEEVKARFRTKPDRDFNGVLSYNSVRRAMRRSVDQVGAADLLGIKLEDLEQYIKRYKIKPCYGPKVGGRRKMQTVTDEITGENAVLAENANVSAGQAEPGGVQTTQPPEAPPRNRREKICELLTKEKFYEYKKQGLSNEKILEQIGLTHSWQDALSLVSRQEWGFDGRQFKVMLPTADDAGQPEPEAGKAEPAEKPIPAGHMTITELVQLREELIEDLDDITRIMGSIGVSPRIDKLLGYYRDTFQYTLDKIDHVFSITKIAI
;
A
#
# COMPACT_ATOMS: atom_id res chain seq x y z
N MET A 1 -30.74 30.38 -14.26
CA MET A 1 -31.06 29.91 -15.62
C MET A 1 -29.74 29.61 -16.32
N GLY A 2 -29.19 28.41 -16.12
CA GLY A 2 -27.89 28.02 -16.71
C GLY A 2 -28.12 27.45 -18.10
N THR A 3 -27.36 27.93 -19.09
CA THR A 3 -27.39 27.43 -20.46
C THR A 3 -26.81 26.01 -20.53
N PRO A 4 -27.51 25.05 -21.15
CA PRO A 4 -27.01 23.69 -21.28
C PRO A 4 -25.82 23.66 -22.25
N ILE A 5 -24.74 22.99 -21.84
CA ILE A 5 -23.54 22.75 -22.65
C ILE A 5 -23.90 21.67 -23.68
N PRO A 6 -23.79 21.93 -24.99
CA PRO A 6 -24.13 20.95 -26.00
C PRO A 6 -23.12 19.79 -26.01
N CYS A 7 -23.63 18.57 -25.86
CA CYS A 7 -22.87 17.35 -26.05
C CYS A 7 -22.35 17.31 -27.49
N ARG A 8 -21.03 17.43 -27.64
CA ARG A 8 -20.35 17.35 -28.93
C ARG A 8 -20.35 15.87 -29.36
N GLU A 9 -21.26 15.50 -30.25
CA GLU A 9 -21.24 14.22 -30.95
C GLU A 9 -19.88 14.06 -31.65
N ARG A 10 -19.05 13.16 -31.11
CA ARG A 10 -17.85 12.71 -31.81
C ARG A 10 -18.31 11.77 -32.91
N GLU A 11 -18.39 12.27 -34.13
CA GLU A 11 -18.41 11.45 -35.33
C GLU A 11 -17.24 10.46 -35.27
N GLN A 12 -17.53 9.19 -34.97
CA GLN A 12 -16.60 8.10 -35.21
C GLN A 12 -16.48 7.94 -36.73
N LYS A 13 -15.53 8.66 -37.33
CA LYS A 13 -15.07 8.36 -38.69
C LYS A 13 -14.55 6.93 -38.67
N SER A 14 -15.29 6.00 -39.26
CA SER A 14 -14.80 4.68 -39.62
C SER A 14 -13.56 4.88 -40.48
N VAL A 15 -12.40 4.50 -39.93
CA VAL A 15 -11.16 4.47 -40.71
C VAL A 15 -11.41 3.46 -41.82
N GLY A 16 -11.60 3.97 -43.04
CA GLY A 16 -11.90 3.16 -44.21
C GLY A 16 -10.88 2.03 -44.29
N SER A 17 -11.38 0.80 -44.29
CA SER A 17 -10.58 -0.41 -44.48
C SER A 17 -9.93 -0.34 -45.86
N GLY A 18 -8.72 0.19 -45.91
CA GLY A 18 -7.88 0.11 -47.10
C GLY A 18 -7.65 -1.35 -47.52
N PRO A 19 -7.22 -1.60 -48.76
CA PRO A 19 -6.95 -2.95 -49.24
C PRO A 19 -5.91 -3.62 -48.32
N VAL A 20 -6.27 -4.77 -47.74
CA VAL A 20 -5.36 -5.59 -46.93
C VAL A 20 -4.32 -6.18 -47.86
N VAL A 21 -3.15 -5.54 -47.93
CA VAL A 21 -2.01 -6.07 -48.68
C VAL A 21 -1.38 -7.20 -47.87
N SER A 22 -1.55 -8.43 -48.32
CA SER A 22 -0.89 -9.59 -47.75
C SER A 22 0.48 -9.77 -48.41
N TYR A 23 1.54 -9.69 -47.62
CA TYR A 23 2.90 -10.00 -48.08
C TYR A 23 3.25 -11.43 -47.65
N LYS A 24 3.77 -12.23 -48.58
CA LYS A 24 4.37 -13.52 -48.26
C LYS A 24 5.82 -13.27 -47.84
N LEU A 25 6.09 -13.30 -46.53
CA LEU A 25 7.46 -13.31 -46.04
C LEU A 25 8.12 -14.65 -46.31
N GLN A 26 9.42 -14.63 -46.63
CA GLN A 26 10.19 -15.85 -46.72
C GLN A 26 10.39 -16.48 -45.33
N PRO A 27 10.45 -17.82 -45.22
CA PRO A 27 10.55 -18.50 -43.93
C PRO A 27 11.80 -18.11 -43.13
N GLU A 28 12.88 -17.70 -43.80
CA GLU A 28 14.10 -17.19 -43.14
C GLU A 28 13.89 -15.82 -42.49
N GLU A 29 13.19 -14.90 -43.16
CA GLU A 29 12.84 -13.59 -42.59
C GLU A 29 11.89 -13.72 -41.40
N VAL A 30 10.97 -14.70 -41.44
CA VAL A 30 10.10 -15.00 -40.30
C VAL A 30 10.95 -15.47 -39.11
N LYS A 31 11.88 -16.40 -39.30
CA LYS A 31 12.79 -16.82 -38.21
C LYS A 31 13.68 -15.69 -37.69
N ALA A 32 14.14 -14.79 -38.56
CA ALA A 32 14.97 -13.66 -38.16
C ALA A 32 14.18 -12.60 -37.39
N ARG A 33 12.93 -12.32 -37.79
CA ARG A 33 12.04 -11.36 -37.14
C ARG A 33 11.48 -11.90 -35.83
N PHE A 34 11.05 -13.15 -35.84
CA PHE A 34 10.58 -13.85 -34.65
C PHE A 34 11.75 -14.59 -34.04
N ARG A 35 12.59 -13.83 -33.32
CA ARG A 35 13.70 -14.38 -32.53
C ARG A 35 13.20 -15.61 -31.78
N THR A 36 13.85 -16.75 -32.01
CA THR A 36 13.66 -17.94 -31.18
C THR A 36 13.81 -17.50 -29.72
N LYS A 37 12.75 -17.73 -28.92
CA LYS A 37 12.79 -17.40 -27.50
C LYS A 37 14.04 -18.06 -26.92
N PRO A 38 14.85 -17.36 -26.10
CA PRO A 38 16.04 -17.95 -25.50
C PRO A 38 15.66 -19.24 -24.75
N ASP A 39 16.57 -20.22 -24.76
CA ASP A 39 16.37 -21.46 -24.01
C ASP A 39 16.13 -21.14 -22.52
N ARG A 40 15.08 -21.74 -21.98
CA ARG A 40 14.54 -21.45 -20.65
C ARG A 40 15.15 -22.38 -19.62
N ASP A 41 16.45 -22.23 -19.40
CA ASP A 41 17.20 -23.01 -18.41
C ASP A 41 17.49 -22.16 -17.17
N PHE A 42 16.44 -21.74 -16.47
CA PHE A 42 16.58 -21.07 -15.19
C PHE A 42 16.90 -22.08 -14.09
N ASN A 43 18.16 -22.16 -13.68
CA ASN A 43 18.63 -22.99 -12.57
C ASN A 43 18.46 -22.32 -11.19
N GLY A 44 17.84 -21.15 -11.12
CA GLY A 44 17.67 -20.41 -9.87
C GLY A 44 16.56 -20.97 -8.98
N VAL A 45 16.62 -20.66 -7.68
CA VAL A 45 15.56 -20.99 -6.72
C VAL A 45 14.32 -20.13 -7.02
N LEU A 46 13.23 -20.77 -7.43
CA LEU A 46 11.95 -20.10 -7.63
C LEU A 46 11.35 -19.66 -6.29
N SER A 47 11.28 -18.36 -6.06
CA SER A 47 10.57 -17.80 -4.91
C SER A 47 9.05 -17.83 -5.15
N TYR A 48 8.29 -18.19 -4.11
CA TYR A 48 6.83 -18.17 -4.12
C TYR A 48 6.27 -16.80 -4.54
N ASN A 49 6.89 -15.71 -4.07
CA ASN A 49 6.46 -14.35 -4.38
C ASN A 49 6.66 -14.02 -5.86
N SER A 50 7.79 -14.44 -6.45
CA SER A 50 8.08 -14.24 -7.88
C SER A 50 7.05 -14.96 -8.75
N VAL A 51 6.72 -16.23 -8.43
CA VAL A 51 5.69 -16.99 -9.14
C VAL A 51 4.33 -16.30 -9.06
N ARG A 52 3.94 -15.87 -7.86
CA ARG A 52 2.65 -15.17 -7.66
C ARG A 52 2.60 -13.81 -8.37
N ARG A 53 3.72 -13.08 -8.44
CA ARG A 53 3.82 -11.79 -9.14
C ARG A 53 3.72 -11.99 -10.65
N ALA A 54 4.40 -13.00 -11.19
CA ALA A 54 4.34 -13.38 -12.59
C ALA A 54 2.90 -13.74 -13.03
N MET A 55 2.21 -14.60 -12.27
CA MET A 55 0.81 -14.94 -12.55
C MET A 55 -0.12 -13.72 -12.61
N ARG A 56 0.03 -12.78 -11.67
CA ARG A 56 -0.82 -11.58 -11.63
C ARG A 56 -0.57 -10.62 -12.79
N ARG A 57 0.64 -10.64 -13.36
CA ARG A 57 1.06 -9.77 -14.46
C ARG A 57 0.76 -10.41 -15.81
N SER A 58 0.75 -11.74 -15.91
CA SER A 58 0.45 -12.46 -17.14
C SER A 58 -1.06 -12.55 -17.38
N VAL A 59 -1.42 -12.73 -18.65
CA VAL A 59 -2.81 -13.01 -19.07
C VAL A 59 -3.15 -14.49 -18.88
N ASP A 60 -2.14 -15.34 -19.05
CA ASP A 60 -2.24 -16.79 -19.06
C ASP A 60 -1.02 -17.43 -18.38
N GLN A 61 -1.03 -18.76 -18.31
CA GLN A 61 0.05 -19.53 -17.71
C GLN A 61 1.33 -19.51 -18.54
N VAL A 62 1.21 -19.50 -19.87
CA VAL A 62 2.36 -19.40 -20.78
C VAL A 62 3.07 -18.06 -20.58
N GLY A 63 2.33 -16.96 -20.52
CA GLY A 63 2.89 -15.65 -20.20
C GLY A 63 3.55 -15.59 -18.81
N ALA A 64 3.04 -16.33 -17.82
CA ALA A 64 3.69 -16.41 -16.50
C ALA A 64 5.03 -17.15 -16.57
N ALA A 65 5.09 -18.27 -17.30
CA ALA A 65 6.33 -19.02 -17.52
C ALA A 65 7.35 -18.20 -18.32
N ASP A 66 6.90 -17.44 -19.33
CA ASP A 66 7.72 -16.51 -20.10
C ASP A 66 8.34 -15.41 -19.21
N LEU A 67 7.55 -14.82 -18.30
CA LEU A 67 8.04 -13.81 -17.36
C LEU A 67 9.05 -14.34 -16.35
N LEU A 68 8.97 -15.63 -16.00
CA LEU A 68 9.88 -16.29 -15.08
C LEU A 68 11.11 -16.89 -15.78
N GLY A 69 11.09 -16.97 -17.12
CA GLY A 69 12.15 -17.64 -17.88
C GLY A 69 12.22 -19.15 -17.62
N ILE A 70 11.10 -19.79 -17.30
CA ILE A 70 11.02 -21.24 -16.99
C ILE A 70 10.17 -22.00 -18.00
N LYS A 71 10.33 -23.32 -18.02
CA LYS A 71 9.46 -24.21 -18.79
C LYS A 71 8.07 -24.27 -18.18
N LEU A 72 7.07 -24.52 -19.01
CA LEU A 72 5.67 -24.52 -18.59
C LEU A 72 5.40 -25.64 -17.58
N GLU A 73 6.03 -26.80 -17.80
CA GLU A 73 5.91 -28.00 -17.00
C GLU A 73 6.43 -27.77 -15.56
N ASP A 74 7.56 -27.06 -15.43
CA ASP A 74 8.16 -26.75 -14.13
C ASP A 74 7.25 -25.80 -13.32
N LEU A 75 6.64 -24.82 -14.01
CA LEU A 75 5.67 -23.92 -13.39
C LEU A 75 4.45 -24.71 -12.89
N GLU A 76 3.90 -25.63 -13.67
CA GLU A 76 2.77 -26.48 -13.26
C GLU A 76 3.10 -27.34 -12.04
N GLN A 77 4.28 -27.96 -12.06
CA GLN A 77 4.75 -28.78 -10.95
C GLN A 77 4.90 -27.95 -9.68
N TYR A 78 5.42 -26.72 -9.81
CA TYR A 78 5.53 -25.77 -8.69
C TYR A 78 4.15 -25.39 -8.14
N ILE A 79 3.20 -25.01 -9.00
CA ILE A 79 1.83 -24.64 -8.61
C ILE A 79 1.15 -25.80 -7.86
N LYS A 80 1.29 -27.02 -8.38
CA LYS A 80 0.73 -28.24 -7.79
C LYS A 80 1.36 -28.55 -6.44
N ARG A 81 2.69 -28.47 -6.34
CA ARG A 81 3.45 -28.74 -5.10
C ARG A 81 3.06 -27.80 -3.97
N TYR A 82 2.91 -26.51 -4.27
CA TYR A 82 2.60 -25.47 -3.28
C TYR A 82 1.11 -25.14 -3.16
N LYS A 83 0.23 -25.88 -3.87
CA LYS A 83 -1.23 -25.68 -3.88
C LYS A 83 -1.63 -24.21 -4.13
N ILE A 84 -0.91 -23.54 -5.03
CA ILE A 84 -1.16 -22.13 -5.35
C ILE A 84 -2.44 -22.05 -6.17
N LYS A 85 -3.40 -21.22 -5.74
CA LYS A 85 -4.58 -20.92 -6.58
C LYS A 85 -4.12 -20.01 -7.74
N PRO A 86 -4.12 -20.50 -8.99
CA PRO A 86 -3.69 -19.69 -10.13
C PRO A 86 -4.59 -18.47 -10.24
N CYS A 87 -3.98 -17.30 -10.44
CA CYS A 87 -4.70 -16.05 -10.63
C CYS A 87 -4.03 -15.27 -11.75
N TYR A 88 -4.54 -15.46 -12.95
CA TYR A 88 -4.08 -14.76 -14.15
C TYR A 88 -4.92 -13.51 -14.41
N GLY A 89 -4.29 -12.53 -15.03
CA GLY A 89 -4.93 -11.32 -15.53
C GLY A 89 -4.70 -10.06 -14.66
N PRO A 90 -4.50 -8.90 -15.31
CA PRO A 90 -4.40 -7.62 -14.62
C PRO A 90 -5.72 -7.31 -13.90
N LYS A 91 -5.64 -6.79 -12.66
CA LYS A 91 -6.81 -6.29 -11.93
C LYS A 91 -7.32 -5.02 -12.61
N VAL A 92 -8.23 -5.15 -13.56
CA VAL A 92 -8.96 -4.01 -14.13
C VAL A 92 -10.13 -3.66 -13.21
N GLY A 93 -10.01 -2.57 -12.44
CA GLY A 93 -11.17 -1.87 -11.84
C GLY A 93 -11.95 -2.59 -10.72
N GLY A 94 -11.29 -3.08 -9.66
CA GLY A 94 -11.96 -3.41 -8.38
C GLY A 94 -12.85 -4.66 -8.36
N ARG A 95 -13.23 -5.23 -9.50
CA ARG A 95 -13.82 -6.57 -9.60
C ARG A 95 -13.01 -7.38 -10.61
N ARG A 96 -12.37 -8.45 -10.14
CA ARG A 96 -11.79 -9.46 -11.04
C ARG A 96 -12.94 -10.10 -11.80
N LYS A 97 -13.16 -9.71 -13.05
CA LYS A 97 -13.87 -10.58 -13.98
C LYS A 97 -12.94 -11.78 -14.18
N MET A 98 -13.17 -12.87 -13.42
CA MET A 98 -12.62 -14.16 -13.81
C MET A 98 -13.26 -14.46 -15.16
N GLN A 99 -12.52 -14.26 -16.24
CA GLN A 99 -12.84 -14.93 -17.48
C GLN A 99 -12.51 -16.40 -17.23
N THR A 100 -13.49 -17.14 -16.70
CA THR A 100 -13.58 -18.57 -16.98
C THR A 100 -13.83 -18.67 -18.48
N VAL A 101 -12.75 -18.67 -19.26
CA VAL A 101 -12.79 -19.19 -20.62
C VAL A 101 -12.87 -20.71 -20.47
N THR A 102 -14.07 -21.18 -20.15
CA THR A 102 -14.45 -22.56 -20.39
C THR A 102 -15.16 -22.57 -21.72
N ASP A 103 -14.55 -23.30 -22.66
CA ASP A 103 -15.04 -23.70 -23.97
C ASP A 103 -16.56 -23.65 -24.17
N GLU A 104 -17.06 -22.62 -24.86
CA GLU A 104 -18.37 -22.66 -25.53
C GLU A 104 -18.25 -21.97 -26.90
N ILE A 105 -17.68 -22.70 -27.85
CA ILE A 105 -17.98 -22.53 -29.28
C ILE A 105 -19.25 -23.34 -29.52
N THR A 106 -20.42 -22.72 -29.38
CA THR A 106 -21.66 -23.09 -30.08
C THR A 106 -22.77 -22.11 -29.73
N GLY A 107 -23.49 -21.61 -30.73
CA GLY A 107 -24.88 -21.17 -30.54
C GLY A 107 -25.13 -19.69 -30.77
N GLU A 108 -25.44 -19.38 -32.03
CA GLU A 108 -26.04 -18.14 -32.49
C GLU A 108 -27.43 -17.88 -31.85
N ASN A 109 -27.86 -16.62 -31.98
CA ASN A 109 -29.26 -16.14 -32.02
C ASN A 109 -30.07 -16.10 -30.71
N ALA A 110 -30.44 -14.88 -30.29
CA ALA A 110 -31.85 -14.42 -30.22
C ALA A 110 -31.96 -13.15 -29.34
N VAL A 111 -32.28 -12.00 -29.94
CA VAL A 111 -33.62 -11.36 -29.97
C VAL A 111 -33.76 -10.21 -28.96
N LEU A 112 -34.12 -9.07 -29.54
CA LEU A 112 -34.62 -7.80 -29.01
C LEU A 112 -35.83 -7.93 -28.07
N ALA A 113 -35.93 -7.01 -27.09
CA ALA A 113 -37.14 -6.26 -26.70
C ALA A 113 -36.81 -5.44 -25.43
N GLU A 114 -36.80 -4.11 -25.48
CA GLU A 114 -37.94 -3.25 -25.11
C GLU A 114 -38.52 -3.53 -23.72
N ASN A 115 -38.37 -2.57 -22.80
CA ASN A 115 -39.52 -1.94 -22.12
C ASN A 115 -39.08 -0.77 -21.24
N ALA A 116 -39.51 0.42 -21.64
CA ALA A 116 -39.71 1.58 -20.77
C ALA A 116 -40.96 1.35 -19.92
N ASN A 117 -40.99 1.78 -18.65
CA ASN A 117 -41.99 2.75 -18.16
C ASN A 117 -41.96 2.99 -16.63
N VAL A 118 -42.30 4.24 -16.29
CA VAL A 118 -43.07 4.70 -15.12
C VAL A 118 -42.39 4.66 -13.74
N SER A 119 -42.12 5.85 -13.20
CA SER A 119 -42.65 6.21 -11.87
C SER A 119 -42.66 7.73 -11.69
N ALA A 120 -43.85 8.30 -11.81
CA ALA A 120 -44.19 9.67 -11.46
C ALA A 120 -44.71 9.73 -10.03
N GLY A 121 -44.35 10.80 -9.32
CA GLY A 121 -45.23 11.51 -8.38
C GLY A 121 -45.45 10.91 -7.00
N GLN A 122 -44.89 11.56 -5.97
CA GLN A 122 -45.65 11.93 -4.79
C GLN A 122 -44.97 13.10 -4.07
N ALA A 123 -45.66 14.24 -4.08
CA ALA A 123 -45.35 15.42 -3.29
C ALA A 123 -46.22 15.37 -2.04
N GLU A 124 -45.62 15.64 -0.87
CA GLU A 124 -46.32 15.93 0.38
C GLU A 124 -45.64 17.14 1.07
N PRO A 125 -46.38 17.90 1.89
CA PRO A 125 -46.10 19.30 2.18
C PRO A 125 -45.55 19.57 3.59
N GLY A 126 -44.88 20.71 3.74
CA GLY A 126 -45.00 21.56 4.92
C GLY A 126 -44.43 21.07 6.25
N GLY A 127 -43.10 21.15 6.40
CA GLY A 127 -42.40 21.11 7.70
C GLY A 127 -41.71 22.45 7.99
N VAL A 128 -42.12 23.10 9.07
CA VAL A 128 -41.64 24.40 9.57
C VAL A 128 -40.10 24.40 9.74
N GLN A 129 -39.41 25.22 8.96
CA GLN A 129 -37.96 25.43 9.09
C GLN A 129 -37.67 26.24 10.36
N THR A 130 -37.22 25.55 11.41
CA THR A 130 -36.46 26.19 12.48
C THR A 130 -35.12 26.60 11.89
N THR A 131 -34.84 27.90 11.82
CA THR A 131 -33.57 28.45 11.36
C THR A 131 -32.46 28.06 12.33
N GLN A 132 -31.86 26.89 12.09
CA GLN A 132 -30.62 26.49 12.73
C GLN A 132 -29.51 27.43 12.20
N PRO A 133 -28.79 28.15 13.09
CA PRO A 133 -27.66 28.98 12.66
C PRO A 133 -26.64 28.13 11.89
N PRO A 134 -25.94 28.71 10.90
CA PRO A 134 -25.10 27.97 9.97
C PRO A 134 -24.12 27.08 10.73
N GLU A 135 -24.32 25.78 10.61
CA GLU A 135 -23.47 24.76 11.22
C GLU A 135 -22.06 24.97 10.69
N ALA A 136 -21.13 25.37 11.58
CA ALA A 136 -19.74 25.53 11.22
C ALA A 136 -19.25 24.24 10.55
N PRO A 137 -18.37 24.33 9.53
CA PRO A 137 -17.89 23.16 8.81
C PRO A 137 -17.38 22.10 9.79
N PRO A 138 -17.57 20.79 9.49
CA PRO A 138 -17.23 19.71 10.41
C PRO A 138 -15.77 19.85 10.83
N ARG A 139 -15.55 20.29 12.09
CA ARG A 139 -14.21 20.49 12.64
C ARG A 139 -13.40 19.21 12.49
N ASN A 140 -12.23 19.32 11.88
CA ASN A 140 -11.35 18.18 11.70
C ASN A 140 -11.03 17.57 13.06
N ARG A 141 -10.95 16.23 13.14
CA ARG A 141 -10.64 15.52 14.40
C ARG A 141 -9.37 16.06 15.07
N ARG A 142 -8.42 16.55 14.28
CA ARG A 142 -7.21 17.21 14.77
C ARG A 142 -7.52 18.47 15.60
N GLU A 143 -8.33 19.37 15.07
CA GLU A 143 -8.67 20.65 15.72
C GLU A 143 -9.40 20.42 17.05
N LYS A 144 -10.35 19.49 17.08
CA LYS A 144 -11.07 19.13 18.32
C LYS A 144 -10.14 18.59 19.41
N ILE A 145 -9.10 17.82 19.05
CA ILE A 145 -8.10 17.37 20.03
C ILE A 145 -7.29 18.56 20.55
N CYS A 146 -6.82 19.45 19.68
CA CYS A 146 -6.02 20.60 20.09
C CYS A 146 -6.81 21.60 20.95
N GLU A 147 -8.14 21.69 20.76
CA GLU A 147 -9.03 22.48 21.62
C GLU A 147 -9.22 21.87 23.02
N LEU A 148 -9.41 20.55 23.11
CA LEU A 148 -9.70 19.86 24.36
C LEU A 148 -8.44 19.53 25.18
N LEU A 149 -7.33 19.29 24.50
CA LEU A 149 -6.10 18.78 25.10
C LEU A 149 -4.91 19.65 24.67
N THR A 150 -4.48 20.51 25.59
CA THR A 150 -3.26 21.30 25.41
C THR A 150 -2.02 20.43 25.58
N LYS A 151 -0.90 20.86 24.97
CA LYS A 151 0.40 20.20 25.09
C LYS A 151 0.75 19.96 26.57
N GLU A 152 0.63 20.97 27.41
CA GLU A 152 0.95 20.92 28.85
C GLU A 152 0.14 19.85 29.60
N LYS A 153 -1.18 19.79 29.40
CA LYS A 153 -2.04 18.76 30.02
C LYS A 153 -1.66 17.37 29.57
N PHE A 154 -1.35 17.19 28.28
CA PHE A 154 -0.87 15.90 27.78
C PHE A 154 0.45 15.47 28.45
N TYR A 155 1.38 16.41 28.69
CA TYR A 155 2.61 16.15 29.44
C TYR A 155 2.33 15.75 30.89
N GLU A 156 1.42 16.43 31.58
CA GLU A 156 1.05 16.11 32.96
C GLU A 156 0.48 14.69 33.07
N TYR A 157 -0.45 14.33 32.18
CA TYR A 157 -1.01 12.97 32.16
C TYR A 157 0.04 11.92 31.83
N LYS A 158 0.99 12.23 30.94
CA LYS A 158 2.11 11.33 30.65
C LYS A 158 3.06 11.18 31.82
N LYS A 159 3.32 12.26 32.56
CA LYS A 159 4.11 12.23 33.80
C LYS A 159 3.43 11.38 34.89
N GLN A 160 2.10 11.33 34.91
CA GLN A 160 1.31 10.44 35.77
C GLN A 160 1.30 8.98 35.28
N GLY A 161 1.91 8.65 34.14
CA GLY A 161 1.95 7.30 33.60
C GLY A 161 0.65 6.85 32.91
N LEU A 162 -0.23 7.79 32.51
CA LEU A 162 -1.47 7.43 31.82
C LEU A 162 -1.20 6.98 30.38
N SER A 163 -1.86 5.89 29.99
CA SER A 163 -1.89 5.44 28.59
C SER A 163 -2.70 6.43 27.75
N ASN A 164 -2.44 6.49 26.44
CA ASN A 164 -3.17 7.40 25.54
C ASN A 164 -4.69 7.16 25.58
N GLU A 165 -5.10 5.92 25.81
CA GLU A 165 -6.51 5.53 25.95
C GLU A 165 -7.16 6.14 27.17
N LYS A 166 -6.50 6.08 28.34
CA LYS A 166 -7.00 6.71 29.57
C LYS A 166 -7.03 8.24 29.47
N ILE A 167 -6.07 8.83 28.73
CA ILE A 167 -6.06 10.27 28.45
C ILE A 167 -7.30 10.65 27.62
N LEU A 168 -7.61 9.87 26.57
CA LEU A 168 -8.81 10.09 25.74
C LEU A 168 -10.09 9.93 26.57
N GLU A 169 -10.15 8.93 27.44
CA GLU A 169 -11.28 8.71 28.33
C GLU A 169 -11.49 9.88 29.31
N GLN A 170 -10.41 10.43 29.89
CA GLN A 170 -10.47 11.59 30.78
C GLN A 170 -10.97 12.87 30.09
N ILE A 171 -10.71 13.04 28.79
CA ILE A 171 -11.23 14.18 28.00
C ILE A 171 -12.58 13.89 27.33
N GLY A 172 -13.18 12.72 27.57
CA GLY A 172 -14.48 12.35 27.02
C GLY A 172 -14.46 11.99 25.53
N LEU A 173 -13.31 11.60 24.99
CA LEU A 173 -13.17 11.13 23.60
C LEU A 173 -13.12 9.60 23.54
N THR A 174 -13.65 9.02 22.47
CA THR A 174 -13.65 7.57 22.26
C THR A 174 -12.30 7.06 21.74
N HIS A 175 -12.02 5.77 21.91
CA HIS A 175 -10.80 5.12 21.41
C HIS A 175 -10.55 5.31 19.90
N SER A 176 -11.59 5.59 19.11
CA SER A 176 -11.46 5.89 17.67
C SER A 176 -10.61 7.14 17.34
N TRP A 177 -10.23 7.92 18.35
CA TRP A 177 -9.40 9.12 18.24
C TRP A 177 -7.91 8.87 18.49
N GLN A 178 -7.50 7.62 18.78
CA GLN A 178 -6.12 7.26 19.11
C GLN A 178 -5.13 7.58 17.97
N ASP A 179 -5.53 7.40 16.72
CA ASP A 179 -4.70 7.74 15.55
C ASP A 179 -4.48 9.26 15.44
N ALA A 180 -5.54 10.04 15.68
CA ALA A 180 -5.47 11.50 15.62
C ALA A 180 -4.62 12.07 16.76
N LEU A 181 -4.75 11.51 17.99
CA LEU A 181 -3.89 11.88 19.11
C LEU A 181 -2.42 11.49 18.85
N SER A 182 -2.18 10.32 18.24
CA SER A 182 -0.83 9.88 17.87
C SER A 182 -0.20 10.78 16.82
N LEU A 183 -1.00 11.24 15.85
CA LEU A 183 -0.56 12.18 14.83
C LEU A 183 -0.21 13.55 15.42
N VAL A 184 -1.09 14.12 16.26
CA VAL A 184 -0.86 15.43 16.91
C VAL A 184 0.36 15.38 17.82
N SER A 185 0.46 14.35 18.65
CA SER A 185 1.59 14.20 19.58
C SER A 185 2.92 14.07 18.84
N ARG A 186 2.99 13.29 17.76
CA ARG A 186 4.22 13.16 16.95
C ARG A 186 4.54 14.41 16.15
N GLN A 187 3.57 14.93 15.40
CA GLN A 187 3.83 16.00 14.42
C GLN A 187 3.91 17.40 15.05
N GLU A 188 3.03 17.73 15.98
CA GLU A 188 2.96 19.08 16.55
C GLU A 188 3.75 19.20 17.84
N TRP A 189 3.69 18.18 18.70
CA TRP A 189 4.31 18.24 20.02
C TRP A 189 5.73 17.66 20.05
N GLY A 190 6.14 16.96 18.99
CA GLY A 190 7.47 16.34 18.89
C GLY A 190 7.62 15.08 19.74
N PHE A 191 6.51 14.46 20.15
CA PHE A 191 6.50 13.23 20.94
C PHE A 191 6.54 11.99 20.06
N ASP A 192 7.73 11.64 19.61
CA ASP A 192 7.98 10.26 19.22
C ASP A 192 8.10 9.43 20.49
N GLY A 193 7.19 8.46 20.68
CA GLY A 193 7.00 7.64 21.89
C GLY A 193 8.21 6.82 22.36
N ARG A 194 9.42 7.14 21.91
CA ARG A 194 10.70 6.60 22.32
C ARG A 194 11.40 7.41 23.42
N GLN A 195 10.92 8.62 23.77
CA GLN A 195 11.67 9.52 24.67
C GLN A 195 11.10 9.72 26.08
N PHE A 196 9.96 9.11 26.45
CA PHE A 196 9.54 9.08 27.85
C PHE A 196 10.25 7.95 28.61
N LYS A 197 11.58 8.02 28.69
CA LYS A 197 12.27 7.38 29.82
C LYS A 197 12.02 8.31 30.99
N VAL A 198 10.88 8.10 31.67
CA VAL A 198 10.55 8.81 32.90
C VAL A 198 11.71 8.53 33.85
N MET A 199 12.63 9.49 33.96
CA MET A 199 13.52 9.57 35.11
C MET A 199 12.61 9.90 36.28
N LEU A 200 11.96 8.85 36.83
CA LEU A 200 11.44 8.95 38.17
C LEU A 200 12.65 9.33 39.03
N PRO A 201 12.61 10.46 39.75
CA PRO A 201 13.60 10.72 40.76
C PRO A 201 13.49 9.57 41.76
N THR A 202 14.46 8.65 41.71
CA THR A 202 14.66 7.64 42.75
C THR A 202 14.91 8.44 44.02
N ALA A 203 13.90 8.51 44.87
CA ALA A 203 13.98 9.21 46.14
C ALA A 203 14.77 8.35 47.11
N ASP A 204 16.09 8.28 46.94
CA ASP A 204 17.00 7.59 47.85
C ASP A 204 18.32 8.39 47.96
N ASP A 205 18.28 9.45 48.79
CA ASP A 205 19.46 9.92 49.52
C ASP A 205 19.03 10.45 50.91
N ALA A 206 18.40 9.56 51.67
CA ALA A 206 18.26 9.70 53.12
C ALA A 206 18.75 8.38 53.71
N GLY A 207 19.98 8.42 54.24
CA GLY A 207 20.75 7.23 54.57
C GLY A 207 20.09 6.26 55.54
N GLN A 208 20.34 4.98 55.29
CA GLN A 208 20.29 3.92 56.29
C GLN A 208 21.42 2.90 56.03
N PRO A 209 21.93 2.27 57.10
CA PRO A 209 23.24 1.61 57.13
C PRO A 209 23.22 0.21 56.52
N GLU A 210 24.40 -0.25 56.09
CA GLU A 210 24.71 -1.66 55.80
C GLU A 210 24.08 -2.59 56.85
N PRO A 211 23.44 -3.69 56.43
CA PRO A 211 24.17 -4.95 56.47
C PRO A 211 23.85 -5.98 55.37
N GLU A 212 24.90 -6.75 55.07
CA GLU A 212 24.94 -8.20 54.80
C GLU A 212 24.06 -8.83 53.70
N ALA A 213 24.78 -9.26 52.67
CA ALA A 213 24.79 -10.61 52.11
C ALA A 213 23.43 -11.28 51.80
N GLY A 214 23.13 -11.29 50.50
CA GLY A 214 22.66 -12.52 49.86
C GLY A 214 21.17 -12.62 49.57
N LYS A 215 20.71 -11.87 48.57
CA LYS A 215 19.65 -12.33 47.65
C LYS A 215 19.81 -11.60 46.32
N ALA A 216 20.25 -12.34 45.32
CA ALA A 216 20.45 -11.84 43.97
C ALA A 216 19.11 -11.35 43.40
N GLU A 217 19.01 -10.04 43.20
CA GLU A 217 18.01 -9.43 42.34
C GLU A 217 18.12 -10.01 40.92
N PRO A 218 17.00 -10.35 40.26
CA PRO A 218 17.02 -10.75 38.87
C PRO A 218 17.37 -9.52 38.03
N ALA A 219 18.61 -9.49 37.52
CA ALA A 219 19.09 -8.48 36.60
C ALA A 219 18.02 -8.15 35.54
N GLU A 220 17.56 -6.90 35.53
CA GLU A 220 16.70 -6.37 34.48
C GLU A 220 17.37 -6.63 33.14
N LYS A 221 16.75 -7.51 32.34
CA LYS A 221 17.22 -7.83 31.00
C LYS A 221 17.22 -6.51 30.20
N PRO A 222 18.36 -6.06 29.66
CA PRO A 222 18.37 -4.90 28.79
C PRO A 222 17.38 -5.15 27.66
N ILE A 223 16.47 -4.19 27.46
CA ILE A 223 15.55 -4.19 26.32
C ILE A 223 16.43 -4.39 25.08
N PRO A 224 16.24 -5.47 24.32
CA PRO A 224 17.09 -5.73 23.17
C PRO A 224 16.89 -4.57 22.20
N ALA A 225 17.90 -3.70 22.08
CA ALA A 225 18.01 -2.87 20.91
C ALA A 225 17.92 -3.84 19.74
N GLY A 226 16.91 -3.68 18.88
CA GLY A 226 16.67 -4.59 17.77
C GLY A 226 17.90 -4.58 16.87
N HIS A 227 18.82 -5.50 17.11
CA HIS A 227 20.01 -5.69 16.31
C HIS A 227 19.55 -6.39 15.04
N MET A 228 19.42 -5.61 13.97
CA MET A 228 19.21 -6.16 12.64
C MET A 228 20.52 -6.81 12.20
N THR A 229 20.45 -8.05 11.73
CA THR A 229 21.63 -8.74 11.20
C THR A 229 22.08 -8.11 9.89
N ILE A 230 23.35 -8.30 9.50
CA ILE A 230 23.86 -7.79 8.21
C ILE A 230 23.04 -8.35 7.05
N THR A 231 22.64 -9.63 7.12
CA THR A 231 21.81 -10.28 6.09
C THR A 231 20.44 -9.62 5.97
N GLU A 232 19.79 -9.30 7.09
CA GLU A 232 18.51 -8.58 7.11
C GLU A 232 18.66 -7.15 6.56
N LEU A 233 19.79 -6.47 6.83
CA LEU A 233 20.08 -5.15 6.26
C LEU A 233 20.27 -5.20 4.74
N VAL A 234 20.94 -6.23 4.20
CA VAL A 234 21.08 -6.44 2.75
C VAL A 234 19.71 -6.72 2.12
N GLN A 235 18.90 -7.58 2.72
CA GLN A 235 17.55 -7.86 2.24
C GLN A 235 16.67 -6.60 2.24
N LEU A 236 16.69 -5.84 3.33
CA LEU A 236 15.95 -4.57 3.43
C LEU A 236 16.40 -3.57 2.34
N ARG A 237 17.70 -3.53 2.04
CA ARG A 237 18.25 -2.67 0.97
C ARG A 237 17.68 -3.05 -0.40
N GLU A 238 17.65 -4.34 -0.73
CA GLU A 238 17.11 -4.83 -2.00
C GLU A 238 15.60 -4.54 -2.13
N GLU A 239 14.83 -4.77 -1.05
CA GLU A 239 13.39 -4.47 -1.01
C GLU A 239 13.12 -2.96 -1.21
N LEU A 240 13.88 -2.09 -0.54
CA LEU A 240 13.74 -0.63 -0.69
C LEU A 240 14.08 -0.14 -2.10
N ILE A 241 15.05 -0.76 -2.79
CA ILE A 241 15.38 -0.45 -4.18
C ILE A 241 14.20 -0.83 -5.10
N GLU A 242 13.64 -2.04 -4.93
CA GLU A 242 12.47 -2.46 -5.71
C GLU A 242 11.27 -1.53 -5.49
N ASP A 243 11.01 -1.15 -4.24
CA ASP A 243 9.90 -0.26 -3.89
C ASP A 243 10.09 1.15 -4.48
N LEU A 244 11.31 1.67 -4.51
CA LEU A 244 11.63 2.95 -5.15
C LEU A 244 11.38 2.91 -6.66
N ASP A 245 11.76 1.83 -7.33
CA ASP A 245 11.51 1.63 -8.76
C ASP A 245 10.00 1.55 -9.04
N ASP A 246 9.25 0.80 -8.24
CA ASP A 246 7.79 0.68 -8.36
C ASP A 246 7.11 2.05 -8.11
N ILE A 247 7.53 2.82 -7.10
CA ILE A 247 7.02 4.18 -6.85
C ILE A 247 7.32 5.11 -8.03
N THR A 248 8.56 5.13 -8.50
CA THR A 248 8.99 5.99 -9.62
C THR A 248 8.21 5.66 -10.89
N ARG A 249 7.96 4.37 -11.13
CA ARG A 249 7.13 3.90 -12.25
C ARG A 249 5.68 4.35 -12.13
N ILE A 250 5.10 4.31 -10.94
CA ILE A 250 3.72 4.78 -10.70
C ILE A 250 3.64 6.30 -10.90
N MET A 251 4.59 7.07 -10.38
CA MET A 251 4.64 8.52 -10.57
C MET A 251 4.81 8.92 -12.04
N GLY A 252 5.56 8.15 -12.83
CA GLY A 252 5.70 8.35 -14.28
C GLY A 252 4.46 7.97 -15.10
N SER A 253 3.46 7.33 -14.51
CA SER A 253 2.23 6.93 -15.22
C SER A 253 1.24 8.08 -15.35
N ILE A 254 0.63 8.22 -16.54
CA ILE A 254 -0.34 9.28 -16.82
C ILE A 254 -1.61 9.03 -15.99
N GLY A 255 -2.07 10.06 -15.25
CA GLY A 255 -3.36 10.05 -14.58
C GLY A 255 -3.31 9.85 -13.05
N VAL A 256 -2.15 9.95 -12.42
CA VAL A 256 -2.07 10.00 -10.95
C VAL A 256 -2.63 11.33 -10.43
N SER A 257 -3.53 11.27 -9.45
CA SER A 257 -4.06 12.47 -8.79
C SER A 257 -2.94 13.25 -8.09
N PRO A 258 -2.92 14.60 -8.12
CA PRO A 258 -1.89 15.40 -7.46
C PRO A 258 -1.70 15.09 -5.96
N ARG A 259 -2.77 14.64 -5.28
CA ARG A 259 -2.69 14.21 -3.87
C ARG A 259 -1.91 12.91 -3.71
N ILE A 260 -2.12 11.96 -4.61
CA ILE A 260 -1.40 10.67 -4.62
C ILE A 260 0.05 10.91 -5.02
N ASP A 261 0.30 11.78 -5.99
CA ASP A 261 1.65 12.14 -6.43
C ASP A 261 2.48 12.72 -5.28
N LYS A 262 1.93 13.66 -4.50
CA LYS A 262 2.59 14.17 -3.27
C LYS A 262 2.87 13.08 -2.24
N LEU A 263 1.94 12.15 -2.05
CA LEU A 263 2.09 11.04 -1.10
C LEU A 263 3.21 10.09 -1.56
N LEU A 264 3.22 9.73 -2.84
CA LEU A 264 4.25 8.89 -3.45
C LEU A 264 5.63 9.57 -3.39
N GLY A 265 5.70 10.88 -3.64
CA GLY A 265 6.90 11.67 -3.45
C GLY A 265 7.45 11.59 -2.02
N TYR A 266 6.60 11.73 -1.01
CA TYR A 266 7.00 11.56 0.40
C TYR A 266 7.58 10.17 0.68
N TYR A 267 6.94 9.11 0.20
CA TYR A 267 7.46 7.75 0.37
C TYR A 267 8.78 7.53 -0.36
N ARG A 268 8.89 8.01 -1.61
CA ARG A 268 10.13 7.96 -2.38
C ARG A 268 11.28 8.60 -1.61
N ASP A 269 11.07 9.81 -1.11
CA ASP A 269 12.12 10.55 -0.41
C ASP A 269 12.48 9.87 0.93
N THR A 270 11.51 9.27 1.62
CA THR A 270 11.73 8.51 2.87
C THR A 270 12.51 7.21 2.62
N PHE A 271 12.21 6.49 1.54
CA PHE A 271 12.92 5.26 1.16
C PHE A 271 14.35 5.58 0.71
N GLN A 272 14.53 6.63 -0.09
CA GLN A 272 15.86 7.09 -0.48
C GLN A 272 16.71 7.45 0.74
N TYR A 273 16.16 8.22 1.69
CA TYR A 273 16.86 8.55 2.93
C TYR A 273 17.25 7.31 3.76
N THR A 274 16.42 6.26 3.74
CA THR A 274 16.70 5.01 4.44
C THR A 274 17.82 4.24 3.74
N LEU A 275 17.81 4.18 2.41
CA LEU A 275 18.90 3.59 1.63
C LEU A 275 20.22 4.33 1.85
N ASP A 276 20.22 5.66 1.82
CA ASP A 276 21.43 6.46 2.05
C ASP A 276 22.03 6.16 3.43
N LYS A 277 21.19 5.91 4.46
CA LYS A 277 21.65 5.48 5.78
C LYS A 277 22.25 4.07 5.77
N ILE A 278 21.60 3.12 5.08
CA ILE A 278 22.11 1.75 4.96
C ILE A 278 23.46 1.77 4.25
N ASP A 279 23.57 2.48 3.13
CA ASP A 279 24.80 2.63 2.36
C ASP A 279 25.90 3.33 3.19
N HIS A 280 25.54 4.32 4.02
CA HIS A 280 26.45 4.94 4.95
C HIS A 280 26.99 3.94 5.99
N VAL A 281 26.13 3.10 6.57
CA VAL A 281 26.54 2.05 7.50
C VAL A 281 27.50 1.08 6.81
N PHE A 282 27.20 0.64 5.58
CA PHE A 282 28.11 -0.21 4.81
C PHE A 282 29.43 0.48 4.47
N SER A 283 29.44 1.79 4.24
CA SER A 283 30.66 2.55 3.96
C SER A 283 31.62 2.65 5.16
N ILE A 284 31.07 2.73 6.38
CA ILE A 284 31.84 2.84 7.62
C ILE A 284 32.28 1.46 8.13
N THR A 285 31.44 0.45 7.92
CA THR A 285 31.69 -0.89 8.46
C THR A 285 32.73 -1.60 7.60
N LYS A 286 33.98 -1.66 8.08
CA LYS A 286 34.98 -2.58 7.50
C LYS A 286 34.56 -4.02 7.81
N ILE A 287 33.97 -4.67 6.83
CA ILE A 287 33.70 -6.11 6.91
C ILE A 287 35.04 -6.82 6.71
N ALA A 288 35.58 -7.37 7.79
CA ALA A 288 36.67 -8.33 7.69
C ALA A 288 36.06 -9.64 7.14
N ILE A 289 36.38 -9.96 5.90
CA ILE A 289 36.01 -11.21 5.21
C ILE A 289 37.07 -12.27 5.52
#